data_AF-A0A3E4R8K2-F1
#
_entry.id   AF-A0A3E4R8K2-F1
#
_cell.length_a   1.000
_cell.length_b   1.000
_cell.length_c   1.000
_cell.angle_alpha   90.00
_cell.angle_beta   90.00
_cell.angle_gamma   90.00
#
_symmetry.space_group_name_H-M   'P 1'
#
loop_
_entity.id
_entity.type
_entity.pdbx_description
1 polymer ?
#
loop_
_entity_poly.entity_id
_entity_poly.type
_entity_poly.pdbx_seq_one_letter_code
_entity_poly.pdbx_strand_id
1 'polypeptide(L)'
;MIENKTTSDCTIYAFVGTAILAISLVVAMYVGNDFHQSLFVESIIFVGSNILLWAIFISMVNYPYELMTIGSNSKTKKNVVEAEPATEQEQPKQTLPQTESVKYSHEDYAKRVEAQEKEAQEEKDKRTRAVLDYVHRTMSRFLYEEDLYKVIEAVKEWSNDTKYTPTAINRFKETVENIPLRHFVWNIAERLGKRDYTMAMRIAFIKALFPKPFEGLDYSTLKNLKAPCSNDIIPIDEPANGGYDFHDVTEENPE
;
A
#
# COMPACT_ATOMS: atom_id res chain seq x y z
N MET A 1 -7.33 19.78 -22.56
CA MET A 1 -7.08 20.71 -21.45
C MET A 1 -6.79 19.89 -20.19
N ILE A 2 -5.52 19.53 -19.97
CA ILE A 2 -5.05 18.77 -18.77
C ILE A 2 -4.00 19.61 -18.00
N GLU A 3 -3.73 20.83 -18.47
CA GLU A 3 -2.54 21.61 -18.10
C GLU A 3 -2.70 22.43 -16.80
N ASN A 4 -3.88 22.40 -16.17
CA ASN A 4 -4.24 23.37 -15.13
C ASN A 4 -4.15 22.77 -13.71
N LYS A 5 -4.17 21.44 -13.57
CA LYS A 5 -4.28 20.76 -12.27
C LYS A 5 -2.93 20.66 -11.55
N THR A 6 -1.86 20.39 -12.29
CA THR A 6 -0.50 20.26 -11.75
C THR A 6 0.09 21.59 -11.25
N THR A 7 -0.28 22.72 -11.88
CA THR A 7 0.17 24.05 -11.46
C THR A 7 -0.46 24.48 -10.13
N SER A 8 -1.72 24.12 -9.91
CA SER A 8 -2.45 24.42 -8.66
C SER A 8 -1.83 23.67 -7.47
N ASP A 9 -1.57 22.36 -7.63
CA ASP A 9 -1.01 21.53 -6.55
C ASP A 9 0.41 21.98 -6.20
N CYS A 10 1.24 22.30 -7.20
CA CYS A 10 2.59 22.83 -6.99
C CYS A 10 2.57 24.16 -6.20
N THR A 11 1.63 25.04 -6.49
CA THR A 11 1.50 26.34 -5.80
C THR A 11 1.06 26.16 -4.34
N ILE A 12 0.14 25.21 -4.07
CA ILE A 12 -0.34 24.91 -2.72
C ILE A 12 0.79 24.31 -1.88
N TYR A 13 1.52 23.31 -2.39
CA TYR A 13 2.66 22.73 -1.68
C TYR A 13 3.80 23.74 -1.46
N ALA A 14 4.05 24.65 -2.41
CA ALA A 14 5.04 25.71 -2.24
C ALA A 14 4.65 26.70 -1.12
N PHE A 15 3.38 27.13 -1.08
CA PHE A 15 2.88 28.01 -0.02
C PHE A 15 2.90 27.34 1.36
N VAL A 16 2.39 26.11 1.46
CA VAL A 16 2.38 25.35 2.72
C VAL A 16 3.80 25.02 3.18
N GLY A 17 4.69 24.62 2.26
CA GLY A 17 6.10 24.36 2.56
C GLY A 17 6.81 25.59 3.11
N THR A 18 6.51 26.77 2.56
CA THR A 18 7.06 28.05 3.05
C THR A 18 6.56 28.36 4.47
N ALA A 19 5.27 28.13 4.75
CA ALA A 19 4.72 28.32 6.09
C ALA A 19 5.34 27.35 7.12
N ILE A 20 5.51 26.08 6.77
CA ILE A 20 6.15 25.07 7.63
C ILE A 20 7.60 25.46 7.93
N LEU A 21 8.35 25.93 6.93
CA LEU A 21 9.73 26.40 7.11
C LEU A 21 9.80 27.60 8.05
N ALA A 22 8.91 28.59 7.89
CA ALA A 22 8.87 29.77 8.75
C ALA A 22 8.55 29.40 10.21
N ILE A 23 7.59 28.50 10.44
CA ILE A 23 7.24 28.02 11.79
C ILE A 23 8.41 27.24 12.41
N SER A 24 9.07 26.37 11.62
CA SER A 24 10.23 25.61 12.07
C SER A 24 11.38 26.53 12.51
N LEU A 25 11.60 27.62 11.77
CA LEU A 25 12.62 28.62 12.09
C LEU A 25 12.28 29.36 13.40
N VAL A 26 11.03 29.79 13.58
CA VAL A 26 10.60 30.47 14.81
C VAL A 26 10.76 29.56 16.03
N VAL A 27 10.38 28.28 15.92
CA VAL A 27 10.55 27.30 17.00
C VAL A 27 12.03 27.08 17.32
N ALA A 28 12.88 26.96 16.29
CA ALA A 28 14.31 26.79 16.46
C ALA A 28 14.95 28.01 17.15
N MET A 29 14.58 29.23 16.75
CA MET A 29 15.06 30.46 17.39
C MET A 29 14.58 30.59 18.84
N TYR A 30 13.31 30.25 19.11
CA TYR A 30 12.74 30.32 20.45
C TYR A 30 13.44 29.38 21.43
N VAL A 31 13.59 28.10 21.06
CA VAL A 31 14.26 27.12 21.92
C VAL A 31 15.78 27.35 21.92
N GLY A 32 16.37 27.75 20.80
CA GLY A 32 17.79 28.07 20.70
C GLY A 32 18.20 29.23 21.62
N ASN A 33 17.30 30.19 21.87
CA ASN A 33 17.53 31.28 22.83
C ASN A 33 17.73 30.76 24.26
N ASP A 34 17.02 29.69 24.65
CA ASP A 34 17.16 29.06 25.98
C ASP A 34 18.50 28.30 26.14
N PHE A 35 19.17 27.97 25.03
CA PHE A 35 20.45 27.25 25.00
C PHE A 35 21.62 28.15 24.53
N HIS A 36 21.57 29.44 24.86
CA HIS A 36 22.62 30.42 24.53
C HIS A 36 22.97 30.50 23.03
N GLN A 37 21.99 30.34 22.14
CA GLN A 37 22.19 30.39 20.67
C GLN A 37 23.21 29.38 20.15
N SER A 38 23.26 28.19 20.74
CA SER A 38 24.05 27.09 20.18
C SER A 38 23.52 26.71 18.80
N LEU A 39 24.28 27.04 17.76
CA LEU A 39 23.97 26.71 16.35
C LEU A 39 23.72 25.21 16.15
N PHE A 40 24.34 24.36 16.97
CA PHE A 40 24.13 22.91 16.93
C PHE A 40 22.73 22.52 17.42
N VAL A 41 22.28 23.11 18.53
CA VAL A 41 20.95 22.85 19.10
C VAL A 41 19.87 23.45 18.20
N GLU A 42 20.08 24.67 17.70
CA GLU A 42 19.18 25.33 16.76
C GLU A 42 18.99 24.52 15.46
N SER A 43 20.08 23.99 14.89
CA SER A 43 20.03 23.15 13.68
C SER A 43 19.26 21.84 13.91
N ILE A 44 19.51 21.15 15.03
CA ILE A 44 18.80 19.91 15.36
C ILE A 44 17.31 20.16 15.56
N ILE A 45 16.96 21.22 16.29
CA ILE A 45 15.55 21.58 16.55
C ILE A 45 14.87 22.03 15.27
N PHE A 46 15.55 22.77 14.40
CA PHE A 46 15.04 23.18 13.10
C PHE A 46 14.71 21.98 12.23
N VAL A 47 15.66 21.05 12.05
CA VAL A 47 15.47 19.84 11.24
C VAL A 47 14.39 18.94 11.86
N GLY A 48 14.41 18.74 13.18
CA GLY A 48 13.41 17.94 13.88
C GLY A 48 12.00 18.52 13.76
N SER A 49 11.84 19.83 13.95
CA SER A 49 10.56 20.53 13.82
C SER A 49 10.04 20.49 12.39
N ASN A 50 10.93 20.63 11.39
CA ASN A 50 10.55 20.59 10.00
C ASN A 50 10.05 19.21 9.57
N ILE A 51 10.76 18.14 9.96
CA ILE A 51 10.34 16.75 9.72
C ILE A 51 9.01 16.46 10.42
N LEU A 52 8.86 16.89 11.67
CA LEU A 52 7.64 16.67 12.45
C LEU A 52 6.43 17.39 11.83
N LEU A 53 6.57 18.66 11.44
CA LEU A 53 5.51 19.44 10.82
C LEU A 53 5.11 18.87 9.45
N TRP A 54 6.08 18.40 8.65
CA TRP A 54 5.78 17.68 7.41
C TRP A 54 5.04 16.37 7.66
N ALA A 55 5.44 15.58 8.67
CA ALA A 55 4.76 14.36 9.05
C ALA A 55 3.31 14.63 9.49
N ILE A 56 3.07 15.69 10.28
CA ILE A 56 1.73 16.12 10.70
C ILE A 56 0.91 16.56 9.48
N PHE A 57 1.49 17.36 8.58
CA PHE A 57 0.80 17.83 7.38
C PHE A 57 0.40 16.68 6.46
N ILE A 58 1.33 15.76 6.17
CA ILE A 58 1.04 14.55 5.39
C ILE A 58 -0.03 13.71 6.08
N SER A 59 0.03 13.57 7.41
CA SER A 59 -0.98 12.84 8.18
C SER A 59 -2.35 13.51 8.09
N MET A 60 -2.44 14.84 8.19
CA MET A 60 -3.70 15.58 8.04
C MET A 60 -4.29 15.47 6.63
N VAL A 61 -3.45 15.48 5.59
CA VAL A 61 -3.89 15.32 4.19
C VAL A 61 -4.30 13.87 3.89
N ASN A 62 -3.68 12.89 4.55
CA ASN A 62 -3.95 11.46 4.34
C ASN A 62 -4.96 10.83 5.32
N TYR A 63 -5.38 11.53 6.37
CA TYR A 63 -6.32 10.99 7.38
C TYR A 63 -7.76 11.43 7.09
N PRO A 64 -8.72 10.51 6.87
CA PRO A 64 -10.14 10.86 6.92
C PRO A 64 -10.54 11.19 8.36
N TYR A 65 -11.22 12.32 8.56
CA TYR A 65 -11.63 12.87 9.85
C TYR A 65 -12.54 11.92 10.67
N GLU A 66 -11.97 10.98 11.42
CA GLU A 66 -12.72 10.16 12.42
C GLU A 66 -12.76 10.76 13.84
N LEU A 67 -12.17 11.93 14.09
CA LEU A 67 -12.12 12.52 15.44
C LEU A 67 -13.25 13.52 15.77
N MET A 68 -14.24 13.72 14.88
CA MET A 68 -15.38 14.64 15.12
C MET A 68 -16.72 13.93 15.42
N THR A 69 -16.74 12.60 15.60
CA THR A 69 -17.98 11.85 15.90
C THR A 69 -18.11 11.39 17.36
N ILE A 70 -17.08 11.59 18.19
CA ILE A 70 -17.11 11.19 19.61
C ILE A 70 -17.81 12.24 20.51
N GLY A 71 -18.09 13.44 20.00
CA GLY A 71 -18.63 14.56 20.80
C GLY A 71 -20.13 14.87 20.65
N SER A 72 -20.88 14.23 19.75
CA SER A 72 -22.28 14.63 19.46
C SER A 72 -23.28 13.49 19.67
N ASN A 73 -23.37 13.01 20.92
CA ASN A 73 -24.52 12.27 21.39
C ASN A 73 -25.39 13.19 22.26
N SER A 74 -26.22 14.02 21.62
CA SER A 74 -27.38 14.64 22.26
C SER A 74 -28.50 14.87 21.24
N LYS A 75 -29.50 13.99 21.32
CA LYS A 75 -30.95 14.26 21.21
C LYS A 75 -31.41 15.29 20.16
N THR A 76 -32.22 14.83 19.21
CA THR A 76 -33.70 15.04 19.19
C THR A 76 -34.23 15.07 17.75
N LYS A 77 -35.04 14.06 17.42
CA LYS A 77 -36.02 14.11 16.33
C LYS A 77 -37.05 15.20 16.61
N LYS A 78 -37.35 16.06 15.63
CA LYS A 78 -38.73 16.50 15.30
C LYS A 78 -38.76 17.23 13.95
N ASN A 79 -39.47 16.62 12.99
CA ASN A 79 -40.05 17.25 11.80
C ASN A 79 -41.30 18.04 12.20
N VAL A 80 -41.52 19.23 11.60
CA VAL A 80 -42.81 19.91 11.24
C VAL A 80 -42.38 21.11 10.37
N VAL A 81 -42.51 21.13 9.03
CA VAL A 81 -43.68 21.41 8.16
C VAL A 81 -44.33 22.80 8.36
N GLU A 82 -44.02 23.69 7.40
CA GLU A 82 -44.89 24.66 6.69
C GLU A 82 -45.42 25.93 7.41
N ALA A 83 -45.02 27.10 6.91
CA ALA A 83 -45.90 28.17 6.38
C ALA A 83 -45.10 29.47 6.09
N GLU A 84 -45.13 29.92 4.84
CA GLU A 84 -44.99 31.33 4.42
C GLU A 84 -46.37 32.03 4.52
N PRO A 85 -46.57 33.35 4.27
CA PRO A 85 -45.65 34.39 3.76
C PRO A 85 -45.76 35.77 4.47
N ALA A 86 -44.88 36.73 4.11
CA ALA A 86 -45.22 38.11 3.69
C ALA A 86 -44.01 39.09 3.81
N THR A 87 -43.65 39.67 2.65
CA THR A 87 -43.25 41.08 2.35
C THR A 87 -42.43 41.87 3.39
N GLU A 88 -41.32 42.57 3.09
CA GLU A 88 -41.10 43.57 2.04
C GLU A 88 -39.66 44.15 2.16
N GLN A 89 -39.17 44.78 1.08
CA GLN A 89 -38.07 45.76 0.96
C GLN A 89 -36.68 45.35 0.43
N GLU A 90 -36.39 45.95 -0.73
CA GLU A 90 -35.20 45.91 -1.58
C GLU A 90 -34.00 46.68 -1.01
N GLN A 91 -32.77 46.24 -1.32
CA GLN A 91 -31.73 47.09 -1.93
C GLN A 91 -30.61 46.24 -2.60
N PRO A 92 -29.96 46.74 -3.67
CA PRO A 92 -29.29 45.93 -4.67
C PRO A 92 -27.78 45.78 -4.43
N LYS A 93 -27.23 44.57 -4.61
CA LYS A 93 -25.77 44.38 -4.78
C LYS A 93 -25.42 43.26 -5.76
N GLN A 94 -24.87 43.71 -6.89
CA GLN A 94 -23.87 43.09 -7.78
C GLN A 94 -23.83 41.56 -7.91
N THR A 95 -24.26 41.11 -9.08
CA THR A 95 -24.03 39.78 -9.66
C THR A 95 -22.54 39.54 -9.91
N LEU A 96 -21.96 38.56 -9.21
CA LEU A 96 -20.80 37.79 -9.69
C LEU A 96 -21.28 36.35 -9.94
N PRO A 97 -20.74 35.62 -10.94
CA PRO A 97 -21.20 34.28 -11.26
C PRO A 97 -20.95 33.37 -10.06
N GLN A 98 -22.01 32.85 -9.46
CA GLN A 98 -21.88 31.78 -8.47
C GLN A 98 -21.34 30.56 -9.20
N THR A 99 -20.09 30.21 -8.93
CA THR A 99 -19.64 28.83 -9.06
C THR A 99 -20.56 28.02 -8.14
N GLU A 100 -21.44 27.21 -8.72
CA GLU A 100 -22.24 26.25 -7.97
C GLU A 100 -21.28 25.44 -7.09
N SER A 101 -21.30 25.72 -5.79
CA SER A 101 -20.61 24.89 -4.81
C SER A 101 -21.32 23.54 -4.82
N VAL A 102 -20.71 22.56 -5.46
CA VAL A 102 -21.14 21.17 -5.37
C VAL A 102 -21.02 20.78 -3.89
N LYS A 103 -22.09 20.94 -3.12
CA LYS A 103 -22.24 20.40 -1.77
C LYS A 103 -22.26 18.88 -1.90
N TYR A 104 -21.10 18.25 -1.89
CA TYR A 104 -21.03 16.80 -1.69
C TYR A 104 -21.63 16.48 -0.32
N SER A 105 -22.66 15.65 -0.30
CA SER A 105 -23.22 15.14 0.96
C SER A 105 -22.21 14.20 1.62
N HIS A 106 -22.22 14.12 2.96
CA HIS A 106 -21.44 13.11 3.69
C HIS A 106 -21.73 11.68 3.19
N GLU A 107 -22.95 11.42 2.73
CA GLU A 107 -23.35 10.16 2.10
C GLU A 107 -22.63 9.90 0.76
N ASP A 108 -22.31 10.95 -0.01
CA ASP A 108 -21.60 10.81 -1.29
C ASP A 108 -20.12 10.49 -1.07
N TYR A 109 -19.54 11.00 0.02
CA TYR A 109 -18.17 10.66 0.42
C TYR A 109 -18.09 9.21 0.90
N ALA A 110 -18.99 8.79 1.80
CA ALA A 110 -19.03 7.42 2.30
C ALA A 110 -19.18 6.39 1.17
N LYS A 111 -20.06 6.65 0.20
CA LYS A 111 -20.21 5.79 -0.99
C LYS A 111 -18.94 5.71 -1.84
N ARG A 112 -18.18 6.80 -1.96
CA ARG A 112 -16.90 6.80 -2.71
C ARG A 112 -15.80 6.03 -1.98
N VAL A 113 -15.73 6.14 -0.65
CA VAL A 113 -14.79 5.35 0.17
C VAL A 113 -15.10 3.86 0.04
N GLU A 114 -16.37 3.47 0.21
CA GLU A 114 -16.79 2.07 0.06
C GLU A 114 -16.50 1.52 -1.34
N ALA A 115 -16.78 2.32 -2.39
CA ALA A 115 -16.46 1.93 -3.76
C ALA A 115 -14.96 1.74 -3.98
N GLN A 116 -14.12 2.62 -3.41
CA GLN A 116 -12.67 2.53 -3.52
C GLN A 116 -12.11 1.32 -2.74
N GLU A 117 -12.61 1.05 -1.55
CA GLU A 117 -12.22 -0.13 -0.77
C GLU A 117 -12.62 -1.42 -1.49
N LYS A 118 -13.82 -1.45 -2.08
CA LYS A 118 -14.28 -2.58 -2.89
C LYS A 118 -13.42 -2.78 -4.13
N GLU A 119 -13.10 -1.73 -4.87
CA GLU A 119 -12.22 -1.81 -6.05
C GLU A 119 -10.81 -2.29 -5.67
N ALA A 120 -10.26 -1.80 -4.56
CA ALA A 120 -8.97 -2.24 -4.03
C ALA A 120 -9.00 -3.72 -3.62
N GLN A 121 -10.09 -4.17 -3.01
CA GLN A 121 -10.27 -5.58 -2.65
C GLN A 121 -10.43 -6.47 -3.89
N GLU A 122 -11.18 -6.05 -4.90
CA GLU A 122 -11.33 -6.79 -6.15
C GLU A 122 -9.98 -6.92 -6.89
N GLU A 123 -9.17 -5.88 -6.89
CA GLU A 123 -7.83 -5.91 -7.48
C GLU A 123 -6.88 -6.84 -6.71
N LYS A 124 -6.93 -6.80 -5.37
CA LYS A 124 -6.22 -7.76 -4.52
C LYS A 124 -6.65 -9.20 -4.81
N ASP A 125 -7.95 -9.44 -4.97
CA ASP A 125 -8.49 -10.77 -5.25
C ASP A 125 -8.07 -11.29 -6.63
N LYS A 126 -8.03 -10.43 -7.67
CA LYS A 126 -7.50 -10.80 -9.00
C LYS A 126 -6.05 -11.23 -8.93
N ARG A 127 -5.23 -10.44 -8.23
CA ARG A 127 -3.81 -10.70 -8.02
C ARG A 127 -3.57 -12.00 -7.26
N THR A 128 -4.30 -12.23 -6.17
CA THR A 128 -4.23 -13.49 -5.42
C THR A 128 -4.67 -14.66 -6.30
N ARG A 129 -5.72 -14.52 -7.10
CA ARG A 129 -6.17 -15.58 -8.02
C ARG A 129 -5.09 -15.94 -9.05
N ALA A 130 -4.46 -14.96 -9.68
CA ALA A 130 -3.37 -15.19 -10.63
C ALA A 130 -2.17 -15.90 -9.98
N VAL A 131 -1.83 -15.52 -8.74
CA VAL A 131 -0.79 -16.18 -7.94
C VAL A 131 -1.13 -17.64 -7.65
N LEU A 132 -2.35 -17.92 -7.20
CA LEU A 132 -2.76 -19.30 -6.86
C LEU A 132 -2.79 -20.19 -8.12
N ASP A 133 -3.19 -19.64 -9.26
CA ASP A 133 -3.15 -20.34 -10.54
C ASP A 133 -1.71 -20.63 -11.00
N TYR A 134 -0.80 -19.66 -10.87
CA TYR A 134 0.64 -19.88 -11.08
C TYR A 134 1.21 -20.96 -10.15
N VAL A 135 0.84 -20.94 -8.88
CA VAL A 135 1.27 -21.95 -7.89
C VAL A 135 0.81 -23.34 -8.31
N HIS A 136 -0.47 -23.48 -8.69
CA HIS A 136 -1.03 -24.74 -9.15
C HIS A 136 -0.29 -25.26 -10.39
N ARG A 137 -0.14 -24.41 -11.43
CA ARG A 137 0.58 -24.75 -12.66
C ARG A 137 2.03 -25.14 -12.40
N THR A 138 2.74 -24.38 -11.57
CA THR A 138 4.17 -24.57 -11.32
C THR A 138 4.45 -25.79 -10.45
N MET A 139 3.69 -25.96 -9.35
CA MET A 139 4.00 -26.94 -8.31
C MET A 139 3.37 -28.32 -8.54
N SER A 140 2.37 -28.44 -9.40
CA SER A 140 1.70 -29.71 -9.71
C SER A 140 2.65 -30.80 -10.23
N ARG A 141 3.70 -30.42 -10.96
CA ARG A 141 4.73 -31.36 -11.43
C ARG A 141 5.60 -31.92 -10.30
N PHE A 142 5.82 -31.15 -9.24
CA PHE A 142 6.74 -31.51 -8.16
C PHE A 142 6.05 -32.18 -6.96
N LEU A 143 4.76 -31.91 -6.75
CA LEU A 143 4.04 -32.30 -5.54
C LEU A 143 2.88 -33.26 -5.83
N TYR A 144 2.61 -34.14 -4.86
CA TYR A 144 1.36 -34.90 -4.82
C TYR A 144 0.19 -33.96 -4.56
N GLU A 145 -1.00 -34.32 -5.02
CA GLU A 145 -2.21 -33.48 -4.98
C GLU A 145 -2.51 -32.96 -3.56
N GLU A 146 -2.43 -33.82 -2.56
CA GLU A 146 -2.60 -33.48 -1.14
C GLU A 146 -1.58 -32.45 -0.61
N ASP A 147 -0.33 -32.49 -1.08
CA ASP A 147 0.69 -31.52 -0.69
C ASP A 147 0.63 -30.24 -1.53
N LEU A 148 0.16 -30.34 -2.78
CA LEU A 148 -0.13 -29.19 -3.64
C LEU A 148 -1.23 -28.31 -3.02
N TYR A 149 -2.31 -28.92 -2.53
CA TYR A 149 -3.39 -28.18 -1.85
C TYR A 149 -2.89 -27.43 -0.62
N LYS A 150 -2.00 -28.02 0.18
CA LYS A 150 -1.37 -27.33 1.32
C LYS A 150 -0.52 -26.14 0.90
N VAL A 151 0.20 -26.25 -0.23
CA VAL A 151 0.97 -25.12 -0.77
C VAL A 151 0.05 -24.00 -1.26
N ILE A 152 -1.03 -24.34 -1.96
CA ILE A 152 -2.03 -23.36 -2.42
C ILE A 152 -2.67 -22.65 -1.23
N GLU A 153 -3.08 -23.40 -0.20
CA GLU A 153 -3.62 -22.85 1.04
C GLU A 153 -2.60 -21.96 1.77
N ALA A 154 -1.35 -22.42 1.90
CA ALA A 154 -0.29 -21.65 2.52
C ALA A 154 -0.03 -20.31 1.81
N VAL A 155 -0.03 -20.28 0.48
CA VAL A 155 0.14 -19.04 -0.29
C VAL A 155 -1.08 -18.14 -0.17
N LYS A 156 -2.30 -18.71 -0.12
CA LYS A 156 -3.53 -17.96 0.12
C LYS A 156 -3.52 -17.29 1.50
N GLU A 157 -3.20 -18.03 2.55
CA GLU A 157 -3.10 -17.47 3.91
C GLU A 157 -1.99 -16.41 3.98
N TRP A 158 -0.84 -16.66 3.36
CA TRP A 158 0.24 -15.68 3.31
C TRP A 158 -0.12 -14.40 2.54
N SER A 159 -0.99 -14.50 1.53
CA SER A 159 -1.52 -13.33 0.82
C SER A 159 -2.45 -12.45 1.68
N ASN A 160 -3.03 -13.04 2.73
CA ASN A 160 -3.90 -12.35 3.69
C ASN A 160 -3.13 -11.85 4.90
N ASP A 161 -2.20 -12.66 5.41
CA ASP A 161 -1.30 -12.32 6.52
C ASP A 161 0.16 -12.61 6.14
N THR A 162 0.91 -11.53 5.95
CA THR A 162 2.33 -11.59 5.60
C THR A 162 3.22 -12.26 6.67
N LYS A 163 2.72 -12.42 7.91
CA LYS A 163 3.39 -13.12 9.02
C LYS A 163 2.98 -14.59 9.15
N TYR A 164 2.08 -15.06 8.28
CA TYR A 164 1.65 -16.45 8.27
C TYR A 164 2.85 -17.40 8.16
N THR A 165 2.82 -18.46 8.98
CA THR A 165 3.83 -19.52 8.98
C THR A 165 3.21 -20.80 8.40
N PRO A 166 3.70 -21.29 7.26
CA PRO A 166 3.12 -22.45 6.60
C PRO A 166 3.47 -23.77 7.29
N THR A 167 2.66 -24.80 7.01
CA THR A 167 2.99 -26.18 7.38
C THR A 167 4.05 -26.74 6.42
N ALA A 168 5.05 -27.41 6.96
CA ALA A 168 6.15 -27.96 6.19
C ALA A 168 5.73 -29.08 5.22
N ILE A 169 6.18 -28.97 3.97
CA ILE A 169 6.04 -29.97 2.92
C ILE A 169 7.37 -30.71 2.77
N ASN A 170 7.34 -32.01 3.10
CA ASN A 170 8.54 -32.84 3.20
C ASN A 170 8.68 -33.89 2.09
N ARG A 171 7.69 -33.96 1.20
CA ARG A 171 7.60 -34.97 0.15
C ARG A 171 7.48 -34.26 -1.20
N PHE A 172 8.37 -34.62 -2.10
CA PHE A 172 8.32 -34.25 -3.50
C PHE A 172 8.26 -35.52 -4.34
N LYS A 173 7.67 -35.43 -5.53
CA LYS A 173 7.69 -36.50 -6.55
C LYS A 173 9.11 -36.77 -7.04
N GLU A 174 9.94 -35.73 -7.07
CA GLU A 174 11.33 -35.74 -7.50
C GLU A 174 12.19 -34.80 -6.65
N THR A 175 13.51 -34.92 -6.73
CA THR A 175 14.41 -34.02 -6.00
C THR A 175 14.36 -32.62 -6.59
N VAL A 176 13.96 -31.63 -5.78
CA VAL A 176 13.94 -30.22 -6.17
C VAL A 176 15.03 -29.47 -5.41
N GLU A 177 15.93 -28.83 -6.15
CA GLU A 177 16.96 -27.97 -5.57
C GLU A 177 16.38 -26.67 -4.98
N ASN A 178 17.15 -25.98 -4.16
CA ASN A 178 16.68 -24.74 -3.54
C ASN A 178 16.53 -23.58 -4.53
N ILE A 179 17.33 -23.50 -5.60
CA ILE A 179 17.32 -22.35 -6.53
C ILE A 179 15.94 -22.19 -7.22
N PRO A 180 15.33 -23.22 -7.83
CA PRO A 180 13.97 -23.13 -8.35
C PRO A 180 12.95 -22.64 -7.31
N LEU A 181 13.07 -23.09 -6.06
CA LEU A 181 12.17 -22.67 -4.97
C LEU A 181 12.41 -21.22 -4.52
N ARG A 182 13.61 -20.68 -4.71
CA ARG A 182 13.88 -19.25 -4.53
C ARG A 182 13.19 -18.41 -5.60
N HIS A 183 13.21 -18.86 -6.86
CA HIS A 183 12.48 -18.22 -7.96
C HIS A 183 10.98 -18.25 -7.70
N PHE A 184 10.48 -19.39 -7.25
CA PHE A 184 9.08 -19.57 -6.89
C PHE A 184 8.59 -18.53 -5.88
N VAL A 185 9.26 -18.37 -4.73
CA VAL A 185 8.85 -17.38 -3.73
C VAL A 185 9.06 -15.94 -4.20
N TRP A 186 10.08 -15.71 -5.03
CA TRP A 186 10.31 -14.40 -5.64
C TRP A 186 9.14 -13.98 -6.54
N ASN A 187 8.77 -14.85 -7.48
CA ASN A 187 7.70 -14.59 -8.46
C ASN A 187 6.37 -14.31 -7.75
N ILE A 188 6.01 -15.11 -6.73
CA ILE A 188 4.80 -14.91 -5.92
C ILE A 188 4.81 -13.55 -5.22
N ALA A 189 5.88 -13.22 -4.52
CA ALA A 189 5.94 -12.01 -3.71
C ALA A 189 6.01 -10.73 -4.56
N GLU A 190 6.63 -10.79 -5.76
CA GLU A 190 6.56 -9.67 -6.72
C GLU A 190 5.12 -9.44 -7.19
N ARG A 191 4.29 -10.49 -7.32
CA ARG A 191 2.86 -10.34 -7.66
C ARG A 191 2.06 -9.83 -6.49
N LEU A 192 2.22 -10.38 -5.30
CA LEU A 192 1.38 -10.00 -4.15
C LEU A 192 1.62 -8.55 -3.72
N GLY A 193 2.84 -8.04 -3.83
CA GLY A 193 3.14 -6.63 -3.57
C GLY A 193 4.51 -6.45 -2.95
N LYS A 194 5.53 -6.17 -3.78
CA LYS A 194 6.94 -6.14 -3.39
C LYS A 194 7.27 -5.46 -2.05
N ARG A 195 6.58 -4.36 -1.72
CA ARG A 195 6.85 -3.57 -0.50
C ARG A 195 6.42 -4.28 0.78
N ASP A 196 5.38 -5.11 0.72
CA ASP A 196 4.80 -5.77 1.89
C ASP A 196 5.52 -7.08 2.21
N TYR A 197 6.19 -7.67 1.22
CA TYR A 197 6.93 -8.92 1.33
C TYR A 197 8.44 -8.66 1.35
N THR A 198 8.96 -8.30 2.51
CA THR A 198 10.40 -8.09 2.70
C THR A 198 11.19 -9.36 2.39
N MET A 199 12.47 -9.20 2.07
CA MET A 199 13.34 -10.33 1.74
C MET A 199 13.40 -11.38 2.86
N ALA A 200 13.45 -10.93 4.12
CA ALA A 200 13.45 -11.81 5.28
C ALA A 200 12.16 -12.63 5.38
N MET A 201 11.01 -12.03 5.06
CA MET A 201 9.71 -12.71 5.08
C MET A 201 9.62 -13.75 3.98
N ARG A 202 10.08 -13.44 2.76
CA ARG A 202 10.16 -14.40 1.65
C ARG A 202 11.01 -15.62 2.02
N ILE A 203 12.19 -15.37 2.60
CA ILE A 203 13.10 -16.43 3.04
C ILE A 203 12.49 -17.26 4.18
N ALA A 204 11.88 -16.61 5.18
CA ALA A 204 11.24 -17.29 6.29
C ALA A 204 10.09 -18.20 5.81
N PHE A 205 9.23 -17.67 4.93
CA PHE A 205 8.11 -18.41 4.36
C PHE A 205 8.58 -19.64 3.58
N ILE A 206 9.52 -19.49 2.65
CA ILE A 206 9.96 -20.62 1.81
C ILE A 206 10.73 -21.68 2.60
N LYS A 207 11.51 -21.28 3.62
CA LYS A 207 12.18 -22.22 4.53
C LYS A 207 11.20 -23.00 5.39
N ALA A 208 10.14 -22.36 5.88
CA ALA A 208 9.09 -23.03 6.64
C ALA A 208 8.27 -23.98 5.75
N LEU A 209 7.97 -23.56 4.51
CA LEU A 209 7.19 -24.34 3.57
C LEU A 209 7.95 -25.56 3.04
N PHE A 210 9.22 -25.40 2.69
CA PHE A 210 10.09 -26.47 2.17
C PHE A 210 11.38 -26.56 2.98
N PRO A 211 11.39 -27.17 4.18
CA PRO A 211 12.57 -27.15 5.04
C PRO A 211 13.75 -27.94 4.46
N LYS A 212 13.51 -29.11 3.85
CA LYS A 212 14.59 -30.00 3.37
C LYS A 212 15.50 -29.36 2.31
N PRO A 213 15.00 -28.74 1.22
CA PRO A 213 15.88 -28.11 0.23
C PRO A 213 16.71 -26.95 0.80
N PHE A 214 16.30 -26.37 1.92
CA PHE A 214 16.93 -25.21 2.54
C PHE A 214 17.70 -25.55 3.83
N GLU A 215 17.87 -26.83 4.15
CA GLU A 215 18.60 -27.28 5.32
C GLU A 215 20.08 -26.83 5.25
N GLY A 216 20.61 -26.32 6.35
CA GLY A 216 21.98 -25.79 6.43
C GLY A 216 22.23 -24.47 5.69
N LEU A 217 21.25 -23.91 4.97
CA LEU A 217 21.40 -22.63 4.27
C LEU A 217 21.09 -21.44 5.18
N ASP A 218 21.99 -20.46 5.15
CA ASP A 218 21.91 -19.23 5.92
C ASP A 218 21.32 -18.07 5.11
N TYR A 219 21.05 -16.95 5.80
CA TYR A 219 20.50 -15.76 5.15
C TYR A 219 21.44 -15.18 4.08
N SER A 220 22.76 -15.22 4.30
CA SER A 220 23.73 -14.64 3.38
C SER A 220 23.71 -15.31 2.00
N THR A 221 23.42 -16.61 1.97
CA THR A 221 23.23 -17.40 0.76
C THR A 221 21.85 -17.15 0.14
N LEU A 222 20.80 -17.05 0.95
CA LEU A 222 19.41 -16.99 0.50
C LEU A 222 18.94 -15.60 0.05
N LYS A 223 19.67 -14.54 0.43
CA LYS A 223 19.38 -13.17 -0.04
C LYS A 223 19.54 -12.99 -1.56
N ASN A 224 20.13 -13.95 -2.26
CA ASN A 224 20.19 -13.97 -3.72
C ASN A 224 19.08 -14.89 -4.23
N LEU A 225 17.83 -14.42 -4.22
CA LEU A 225 16.69 -15.24 -4.68
C LEU A 225 16.74 -15.48 -6.18
N LYS A 226 17.21 -14.51 -6.98
CA LYS A 226 17.36 -14.60 -8.44
C LYS A 226 18.68 -15.27 -8.89
N ALA A 227 19.20 -16.22 -8.10
CA ALA A 227 20.44 -16.89 -8.45
C ALA A 227 20.23 -17.69 -9.76
N PRO A 228 21.19 -17.70 -10.72
CA PRO A 228 21.02 -18.45 -11.96
C PRO A 228 20.65 -19.91 -11.70
N CYS A 229 19.61 -20.40 -12.37
CA CYS A 229 19.21 -21.80 -12.33
C CYS A 229 19.76 -22.49 -13.57
N SER A 230 20.40 -23.66 -13.41
CA SER A 230 21.00 -24.40 -14.53
C SER A 230 19.96 -25.11 -15.42
N ASN A 231 18.78 -25.39 -14.88
CA ASN A 231 17.78 -26.27 -15.52
C ASN A 231 16.46 -25.55 -15.85
N ASP A 232 16.37 -24.23 -15.62
CA ASP A 232 15.20 -23.36 -15.85
C ASP A 232 13.82 -23.96 -15.48
N ILE A 233 13.79 -24.86 -14.48
CA ILE A 233 12.58 -25.62 -14.15
C ILE A 233 11.48 -24.70 -13.60
N ILE A 234 11.90 -23.68 -12.86
CA ILE A 234 11.08 -22.54 -12.44
C ILE A 234 11.87 -21.28 -12.83
N PRO A 235 11.56 -20.64 -13.97
CA PRO A 235 12.25 -19.43 -14.39
C PRO A 235 11.86 -18.25 -13.49
N ILE A 236 12.74 -17.25 -13.42
CA ILE A 236 12.36 -15.94 -12.89
C ILE A 236 11.37 -15.31 -13.85
N ASP A 237 10.25 -14.85 -13.30
CA ASP A 237 9.19 -14.21 -14.06
C ASP A 237 9.02 -12.80 -13.50
N GLU A 238 9.38 -11.76 -14.26
CA GLU A 238 9.27 -10.36 -13.81
C GLU A 238 7.94 -9.75 -14.29
N PRO A 239 7.18 -9.05 -13.44
CA PRO A 239 5.89 -8.51 -13.85
C PRO A 239 6.04 -7.34 -14.83
N ALA A 240 5.33 -7.39 -15.96
CA ALA A 240 5.25 -6.29 -16.90
C ALA A 240 4.52 -5.08 -16.26
N ASN A 241 5.20 -3.94 -16.16
CA ASN A 241 4.66 -2.69 -15.58
C ASN A 241 4.04 -2.83 -14.17
N GLY A 242 4.46 -3.83 -13.38
CA GLY A 242 3.88 -4.09 -12.07
C GLY A 242 2.49 -4.75 -12.09
N GLY A 243 2.08 -5.29 -13.25
CA GLY A 243 0.90 -6.14 -13.39
C GLY A 243 0.99 -7.43 -12.57
N TYR A 244 -0.15 -8.11 -12.45
CA TYR A 244 -0.25 -9.36 -11.68
C TYR A 244 -0.18 -10.62 -12.54
N ASP A 245 -0.18 -10.48 -13.86
CA ASP A 245 -0.12 -11.61 -14.78
C ASP A 245 1.28 -12.27 -14.78
N PHE A 246 1.29 -13.57 -15.02
CA PHE A 246 2.51 -14.37 -15.21
C PHE A 246 2.66 -14.65 -16.69
N HIS A 247 3.90 -14.62 -17.20
CA HIS A 247 4.15 -15.02 -18.57
C HIS A 247 3.95 -16.53 -18.71
N ASP A 248 3.24 -16.96 -19.75
CA ASP A 248 3.06 -18.38 -20.01
C ASP A 248 4.32 -18.93 -20.67
N VAL A 249 4.85 -20.05 -20.16
CA VAL A 249 6.14 -20.63 -20.58
C VAL A 249 6.05 -21.26 -22.00
N THR A 250 4.89 -21.17 -22.66
CA THR A 250 4.60 -21.85 -23.93
C THR A 250 4.89 -21.00 -25.18
N GLU A 251 5.27 -19.74 -25.05
CA GLU A 251 5.51 -18.84 -26.21
C GLU A 251 6.94 -18.30 -26.30
N GLU A 252 7.96 -19.10 -26.03
CA GLU A 252 9.32 -18.79 -26.50
C GLU A 252 10.02 -20.03 -27.02
N ASN A 253 9.64 -20.45 -28.23
CA ASN A 253 10.58 -21.11 -29.12
C ASN A 253 10.25 -20.72 -30.57
N PRO A 254 10.68 -19.53 -31.04
CA PRO A 254 10.84 -19.33 -32.47
C PRO A 254 12.06 -20.15 -32.90
N GLU A 255 11.84 -21.05 -33.85
CA GLU A 255 12.83 -21.90 -34.53
C GLU A 255 14.13 -21.17 -34.93
#